data_AF-A0A928JT39-F1
#
_entry.id   AF-A0A928JT39-F1
#
_cell.length_a   1.000
_cell.length_b   1.000
_cell.length_c   1.000
_cell.angle_alpha   90.00
_cell.angle_beta   90.00
_cell.angle_gamma   90.00
#
_symmetry.space_group_name_H-M   'P 1'
#
loop_
_entity.id
_entity.type
_entity.pdbx_description
1 polymer ?
#
loop_
_entity_poly.entity_id
_entity_poly.type
_entity_poly.pdbx_seq_one_letter_code
_entity_poly.pdbx_strand_id
1 'polypeptide(L)'
;MKKTISIILCLFIAAISLVSCSSKKNEENNATLWDSFYYTYDSAYSYDDATIRAYEDLCKAIVNGSGEVRMNSAYFDDVMALYNTSFPLSAIVESIEQSESVYKIKYKYEDAHGKAYEFVEKTDEIQGACNNEFNNDNMRAVKLYNYIASSIKVSDNSAITCYETIMTGEGTTFSYSKMFAYLLQQTGIKSYYVLCEDETGAAKAIVMAELNEELYYFDVFKEFEDNEGKNLKYFGMTSEDIKAYGIKNAVFINSQPASDASALRFEALRNCKKWELDEENLLITKQDDEIVQIAL
;
A
#
# COMPACT_ATOMS: atom_id res chain seq x y z
N MET A 1 3.93 28.89 68.34
CA MET A 1 5.22 28.28 68.73
C MET A 1 5.19 26.79 68.40
N LYS A 2 6.29 26.30 67.81
CA LYS A 2 6.71 24.90 67.61
C LYS A 2 6.10 24.08 66.46
N LYS A 3 6.90 24.03 65.39
CA LYS A 3 7.02 22.98 64.36
C LYS A 3 7.43 21.64 64.99
N THR A 4 6.97 20.52 64.44
CA THR A 4 7.68 19.21 64.35
C THR A 4 6.88 18.29 63.41
N ILE A 5 7.33 18.07 62.17
CA ILE A 5 8.23 17.00 61.67
C ILE A 5 7.46 15.80 61.08
N SER A 6 7.75 15.61 59.79
CA SER A 6 7.42 14.52 58.86
C SER A 6 7.77 13.12 59.35
N ILE A 7 6.90 12.14 59.07
CA ILE A 7 7.30 10.76 58.72
C ILE A 7 6.39 10.28 57.57
N ILE A 8 6.99 10.21 56.39
CA ILE A 8 6.52 9.45 55.23
C ILE A 8 6.71 7.96 55.56
N LEU A 9 5.65 7.17 55.45
CA LEU A 9 5.79 5.71 55.37
C LEU A 9 4.99 5.20 54.18
N CYS A 10 5.74 4.86 53.13
CA CYS A 10 5.28 4.14 51.96
C CYS A 10 4.63 2.81 52.35
N LEU A 11 3.40 2.58 51.90
CA LEU A 11 2.85 1.24 51.76
C LEU A 11 2.29 1.12 50.33
N PHE A 12 3.20 0.72 49.45
CA PHE A 12 2.87 0.03 48.20
C PHE A 12 2.12 -1.25 48.56
N ILE A 13 0.84 -1.33 48.21
CA ILE A 13 0.17 -2.62 48.03
C ILE A 13 -0.30 -2.64 46.58
N ALA A 14 0.58 -3.17 45.73
CA ALA A 14 0.20 -3.65 44.41
C ALA A 14 -0.67 -4.89 44.62
N ALA A 15 -1.98 -4.74 44.43
CA ALA A 15 -2.87 -5.88 44.26
C ALA A 15 -2.65 -6.42 42.84
N ILE A 16 -1.79 -7.43 42.74
CA ILE A 16 -1.68 -8.30 41.58
C ILE A 16 -2.98 -9.10 41.49
N SER A 17 -3.89 -8.68 40.63
CA SER A 17 -4.89 -9.57 40.06
C SER A 17 -4.35 -10.06 38.71
N LEU A 18 -3.70 -11.22 38.74
CA LEU A 18 -3.48 -12.05 37.55
C LEU A 18 -4.86 -12.43 36.99
N VAL A 19 -5.35 -11.66 36.03
CA VAL A 19 -6.41 -12.13 35.13
C VAL A 19 -5.70 -12.83 33.97
N SER A 20 -5.55 -14.15 34.15
CA SER A 20 -5.30 -15.08 33.07
C SER A 20 -6.54 -15.11 32.15
N CYS A 21 -6.50 -14.34 31.06
CA CYS A 21 -7.30 -14.53 29.85
C CYS A 21 -6.72 -13.68 28.70
N SER A 22 -5.53 -14.08 28.22
CA SER A 22 -4.85 -13.41 27.10
C SER A 22 -4.94 -14.17 25.77
N SER A 23 -5.80 -15.20 25.64
CA SER A 23 -5.91 -15.98 24.40
C SER A 23 -7.18 -15.72 23.58
N LYS A 24 -8.26 -15.19 24.18
CA LYS A 24 -9.53 -14.99 23.44
C LYS A 24 -9.65 -13.67 22.69
N LYS A 25 -8.98 -12.61 23.15
CA LYS A 25 -9.01 -11.29 22.47
C LYS A 25 -8.19 -11.27 21.18
N ASN A 26 -7.11 -12.05 21.12
CA ASN A 26 -6.30 -12.15 19.91
C ASN A 26 -7.04 -12.96 18.84
N GLU A 27 -7.69 -14.09 19.16
CA GLU A 27 -8.41 -14.86 18.13
C GLU A 27 -9.59 -14.09 17.48
N GLU A 28 -10.38 -13.34 18.26
CA GLU A 28 -11.49 -12.54 17.70
C GLU A 28 -11.01 -11.38 16.83
N ASN A 29 -9.97 -10.65 17.26
CA ASN A 29 -9.40 -9.55 16.49
C ASN A 29 -8.65 -10.04 15.24
N ASN A 30 -7.96 -11.18 15.34
CA ASN A 30 -7.23 -11.78 14.22
C ASN A 30 -8.21 -12.25 13.13
N ALA A 31 -9.34 -12.85 13.49
CA ALA A 31 -10.36 -13.26 12.53
C ALA A 31 -10.90 -12.06 11.73
N THR A 32 -11.17 -10.93 12.41
CA THR A 32 -11.66 -9.71 11.74
C THR A 32 -10.63 -9.04 10.83
N LEU A 33 -9.33 -9.09 11.17
CA LEU A 33 -8.26 -8.57 10.33
C LEU A 33 -8.16 -9.35 9.01
N TRP A 34 -8.15 -10.68 9.10
CA TRP A 34 -8.06 -11.55 7.92
C TRP A 34 -9.27 -11.44 6.99
N ASP A 35 -10.48 -11.29 7.54
CA ASP A 35 -11.70 -11.16 6.75
C ASP A 35 -11.75 -9.85 5.94
N SER A 36 -10.91 -8.87 6.29
CA SER A 36 -10.80 -7.56 5.60
C SER A 36 -9.64 -7.47 4.60
N PHE A 37 -8.77 -8.48 4.56
CA PHE A 37 -7.58 -8.51 3.72
C PHE A 37 -7.90 -8.90 2.27
N TYR A 38 -7.58 -8.04 1.31
CA TYR A 38 -7.82 -8.33 -0.11
C TYR A 38 -6.61 -9.02 -0.76
N TYR A 39 -6.86 -10.01 -1.62
CA TYR A 39 -5.82 -10.61 -2.47
C TYR A 39 -5.71 -9.80 -3.76
N THR A 40 -4.88 -8.77 -3.69
CA THR A 40 -4.81 -7.72 -4.71
C THR A 40 -3.90 -8.09 -5.87
N TYR A 41 -4.29 -7.71 -7.08
CA TYR A 41 -3.44 -7.81 -8.26
C TYR A 41 -3.45 -6.55 -9.10
N ASP A 42 -2.38 -6.36 -9.89
CA ASP A 42 -2.27 -5.23 -10.80
C ASP A 42 -3.42 -5.27 -11.80
N SER A 43 -4.18 -4.17 -11.89
CA SER A 43 -5.38 -4.09 -12.72
C SER A 43 -5.08 -4.13 -14.23
N ALA A 44 -3.81 -4.09 -14.62
CA ALA A 44 -3.38 -4.40 -15.98
C ALA A 44 -3.71 -5.85 -16.35
N TYR A 45 -3.64 -6.79 -15.41
CA TYR A 45 -3.90 -8.19 -15.74
C TYR A 45 -5.39 -8.45 -16.04
N SER A 46 -5.64 -9.11 -17.16
CA SER A 46 -6.96 -9.59 -17.57
C SER A 46 -6.93 -11.12 -17.63
N TYR A 47 -7.33 -11.75 -16.54
CA TYR A 47 -7.42 -13.20 -16.39
C TYR A 47 -8.86 -13.63 -16.16
N ASP A 48 -9.18 -14.89 -16.49
CA ASP A 48 -10.50 -15.43 -16.20
C ASP A 48 -10.70 -15.69 -14.69
N ASP A 49 -11.98 -15.78 -14.28
CA ASP A 49 -12.36 -16.00 -12.88
C ASP A 49 -11.77 -17.29 -12.28
N ALA A 50 -11.39 -18.27 -13.09
CA ALA A 50 -10.81 -19.51 -12.58
C ALA A 50 -9.33 -19.32 -12.21
N THR A 51 -8.57 -18.60 -13.04
CA THR A 51 -7.19 -18.19 -12.74
C THR A 51 -7.15 -17.29 -11.51
N ILE A 52 -8.04 -16.30 -11.40
CA ILE A 52 -8.09 -15.40 -10.22
C ILE A 52 -8.39 -16.19 -8.95
N ARG A 53 -9.37 -17.11 -8.98
CA ARG A 53 -9.66 -17.97 -7.81
C ARG A 53 -8.48 -18.86 -7.41
N ALA A 54 -7.78 -19.44 -8.39
CA ALA A 54 -6.58 -20.24 -8.10
C ALA A 54 -5.47 -19.37 -7.46
N TYR A 55 -5.27 -18.15 -7.96
CA TYR A 55 -4.36 -17.18 -7.35
C TYR A 55 -4.76 -16.86 -5.91
N GLU A 56 -6.02 -16.56 -5.64
CA GLU A 56 -6.51 -16.31 -4.29
C GLU A 56 -6.31 -17.52 -3.36
N ASP A 57 -6.53 -18.74 -3.84
CA ASP A 57 -6.33 -19.96 -3.06
C ASP A 57 -4.86 -20.14 -2.67
N LEU A 58 -3.92 -19.83 -3.58
CA LEU A 58 -2.50 -19.79 -3.26
C LEU A 58 -2.18 -18.71 -2.20
N CYS A 59 -2.70 -17.50 -2.36
CA CYS A 59 -2.49 -16.43 -1.39
C CYS A 59 -3.07 -16.76 -0.01
N LYS A 60 -4.27 -17.34 0.05
CA LYS A 60 -4.91 -17.85 1.27
C LYS A 60 -4.05 -18.91 1.93
N ALA A 61 -3.52 -19.87 1.17
CA ALA A 61 -2.64 -20.89 1.69
C ALA A 61 -1.38 -20.29 2.33
N ILE A 62 -0.76 -19.29 1.68
CA ILE A 62 0.44 -18.59 2.18
C ILE A 62 0.14 -17.81 3.45
N VAL A 63 -0.95 -17.04 3.46
CA VAL A 63 -1.40 -16.30 4.65
C VAL A 63 -1.60 -17.23 5.84
N ASN A 64 -2.17 -18.41 5.61
CA ASN A 64 -2.40 -19.41 6.64
C ASN A 64 -1.16 -20.27 6.98
N GLY A 65 0.00 -20.01 6.36
CA GLY A 65 1.22 -20.79 6.56
C GLY A 65 1.10 -22.26 6.12
N SER A 66 0.19 -22.56 5.19
CA SER A 66 -0.03 -23.93 4.70
C SER A 66 1.16 -24.39 3.87
N GLY A 67 1.61 -25.64 4.07
CA GLY A 67 2.71 -26.23 3.30
C GLY A 67 2.31 -26.72 1.90
N GLU A 68 1.02 -26.72 1.59
CA GLU A 68 0.52 -27.14 0.28
C GLU A 68 -0.77 -26.43 -0.10
N VAL A 69 -1.02 -26.32 -1.40
CA VAL A 69 -2.30 -25.88 -1.98
C VAL A 69 -2.63 -26.75 -3.20
N ARG A 70 -3.93 -27.01 -3.42
CA ARG A 70 -4.40 -27.75 -4.60
C ARG A 70 -4.95 -26.78 -5.62
N MET A 71 -4.41 -26.81 -6.83
CA MET A 71 -4.89 -25.98 -7.94
C MET A 71 -4.80 -26.76 -9.25
N ASN A 72 -5.56 -26.33 -10.25
CA ASN A 72 -5.46 -26.93 -11.58
C ASN A 72 -4.15 -26.50 -12.25
N SER A 73 -3.38 -27.48 -12.75
CA SER A 73 -2.10 -27.24 -13.43
C SER A 73 -2.18 -26.36 -14.66
N ALA A 74 -3.36 -26.25 -15.28
CA ALA A 74 -3.58 -25.39 -16.43
C ALA A 74 -3.38 -23.89 -16.13
N TYR A 75 -3.49 -23.47 -14.86
CA TYR A 75 -3.39 -22.05 -14.47
C TYR A 75 -2.03 -21.69 -13.88
N PHE A 76 -1.06 -22.62 -13.86
CA PHE A 76 0.18 -22.43 -13.10
C PHE A 76 0.95 -21.18 -13.52
N ASP A 77 1.20 -21.01 -14.82
CA ASP A 77 2.03 -19.89 -15.31
C ASP A 77 1.38 -18.53 -14.99
N ASP A 78 0.07 -18.41 -15.18
CA ASP A 78 -0.69 -17.19 -14.90
C ASP A 78 -0.77 -16.88 -13.41
N VAL A 79 -1.04 -17.90 -12.58
CA VAL A 79 -1.05 -17.77 -11.12
C VAL A 79 0.32 -17.36 -10.60
N MET A 80 1.40 -17.95 -11.12
CA MET A 80 2.76 -17.60 -10.74
C MET A 80 3.17 -16.21 -11.21
N ALA A 81 2.66 -15.74 -12.36
CA ALA A 81 2.84 -14.35 -12.79
C ALA A 81 2.21 -13.39 -11.78
N LEU A 82 0.92 -13.56 -11.45
CA LEU A 82 0.20 -12.76 -10.46
C LEU A 82 0.89 -12.79 -9.09
N TYR A 83 1.23 -13.98 -8.61
CA TYR A 83 1.90 -14.20 -7.35
C TYR A 83 3.23 -13.42 -7.25
N ASN A 84 4.09 -13.53 -8.27
CA ASN A 84 5.41 -12.89 -8.22
C ASN A 84 5.35 -11.37 -8.43
N THR A 85 4.36 -10.87 -9.18
CA THR A 85 4.29 -9.43 -9.48
C THR A 85 3.44 -8.64 -8.52
N SER A 86 2.44 -9.27 -7.90
CA SER A 86 1.37 -8.54 -7.22
C SER A 86 1.15 -8.92 -5.76
N PHE A 87 1.70 -10.03 -5.27
CA PHE A 87 1.53 -10.45 -3.89
C PHE A 87 2.79 -10.15 -3.05
N PRO A 88 2.79 -9.14 -2.16
CA PRO A 88 3.98 -8.79 -1.37
C PRO A 88 4.49 -9.95 -0.50
N LEU A 89 3.59 -10.77 0.05
CA LEU A 89 3.92 -11.93 0.86
C LEU A 89 4.62 -13.06 0.08
N SER A 90 4.78 -12.95 -1.25
CA SER A 90 5.75 -13.78 -1.97
C SER A 90 7.17 -13.69 -1.39
N ALA A 91 7.50 -12.57 -0.74
CA ALA A 91 8.79 -12.35 -0.10
C ALA A 91 9.09 -13.33 1.06
N ILE A 92 8.08 -13.93 1.70
CA ILE A 92 8.30 -14.87 2.82
C ILE A 92 8.38 -16.34 2.37
N VAL A 93 8.10 -16.62 1.10
CA VAL A 93 8.16 -17.95 0.49
C VAL A 93 9.54 -18.16 -0.14
N GLU A 94 10.11 -19.34 0.05
CA GLU A 94 11.39 -19.77 -0.54
C GLU A 94 11.18 -20.39 -1.92
N SER A 95 10.22 -21.32 -2.04
CA SER A 95 9.89 -21.96 -3.31
C SER A 95 8.44 -22.47 -3.34
N ILE A 96 7.90 -22.60 -4.55
CA ILE A 96 6.65 -23.32 -4.83
C ILE A 96 6.98 -24.41 -5.85
N GLU A 97 6.83 -25.66 -5.44
CA GLU A 97 7.12 -26.83 -6.28
C GLU A 97 5.82 -27.49 -6.74
N GLN A 98 5.64 -27.59 -8.05
CA GLN A 98 4.48 -28.24 -8.63
C GLN A 98 4.66 -29.76 -8.67
N SER A 99 3.66 -30.48 -8.18
CA SER A 99 3.49 -31.93 -8.37
C SER A 99 2.05 -32.20 -8.81
N GLU A 100 1.85 -32.31 -10.13
CA GLU A 100 0.53 -32.42 -10.75
C GLU A 100 -0.40 -31.25 -10.34
N SER A 101 -1.42 -31.54 -9.52
CA SER A 101 -2.37 -30.55 -8.98
C SER A 101 -2.11 -30.18 -7.51
N VAL A 102 -0.98 -30.61 -6.94
CA VAL A 102 -0.55 -30.25 -5.59
C VAL A 102 0.70 -29.40 -5.68
N TYR A 103 0.66 -28.23 -5.07
CA TYR A 103 1.77 -27.28 -5.02
C TYR A 103 2.31 -27.24 -3.61
N LYS A 104 3.57 -27.62 -3.45
CA LYS A 104 4.26 -27.59 -2.15
C LYS A 104 4.88 -26.21 -1.95
N ILE A 105 4.56 -25.59 -0.83
CA ILE A 105 5.04 -24.25 -0.47
C ILE A 105 6.13 -24.43 0.59
N LYS A 106 7.33 -23.96 0.28
CA LYS A 106 8.45 -23.90 1.22
C LYS A 106 8.64 -22.46 1.66
N TYR A 107 8.73 -22.21 2.95
CA TYR A 107 8.88 -20.88 3.52
C TYR A 107 10.31 -20.60 3.96
N LYS A 108 10.69 -19.31 3.92
CA LYS A 108 11.98 -18.84 4.45
C LYS A 108 12.03 -18.86 5.98
N TYR A 109 10.86 -18.88 6.62
CA TYR A 109 10.69 -18.80 8.07
C TYR A 109 9.92 -20.02 8.55
N GLU A 110 10.28 -20.55 9.72
CA GLU A 110 9.54 -21.64 10.37
C GLU A 110 8.11 -21.20 10.75
N ASP A 111 7.96 -19.97 11.24
CA ASP A 111 6.66 -19.35 11.56
C ASP A 111 6.18 -18.44 10.42
N ALA A 112 5.84 -19.07 9.29
CA ALA A 112 5.34 -18.35 8.12
C ALA A 112 4.01 -17.62 8.38
N HIS A 113 3.10 -18.25 9.12
CA HIS A 113 1.81 -17.65 9.47
C HIS A 113 2.01 -16.41 10.35
N GLY A 114 2.88 -16.46 11.36
CA GLY A 114 3.21 -15.29 12.17
C GLY A 114 3.77 -14.13 11.34
N LYS A 115 4.63 -14.42 10.35
CA LYS A 115 5.14 -13.38 9.42
C LYS A 115 4.09 -12.81 8.49
N ALA A 116 3.18 -13.63 8.00
CA ALA A 116 2.04 -13.13 7.25
C ALA A 116 1.15 -12.23 8.13
N TYR A 117 0.90 -12.62 9.37
CA TYR A 117 0.11 -11.86 10.32
C TYR A 117 0.74 -10.50 10.65
N GLU A 118 2.05 -10.45 10.96
CA GLU A 118 2.79 -9.20 11.18
C GLU A 118 2.64 -8.22 9.99
N PHE A 119 2.68 -8.73 8.77
CA PHE A 119 2.52 -7.93 7.57
C PHE A 119 1.10 -7.37 7.41
N VAL A 120 0.08 -8.17 7.74
CA VAL A 120 -1.32 -7.73 7.68
C VAL A 120 -1.61 -6.71 8.76
N GLU A 121 -1.13 -6.90 9.99
CA GLU A 121 -1.23 -5.87 11.03
C GLU A 121 -0.55 -4.57 10.61
N LYS A 122 0.63 -4.65 9.99
CA LYS A 122 1.33 -3.45 9.52
C LYS A 122 0.57 -2.73 8.41
N THR A 123 -0.05 -3.49 7.51
CA THR A 123 -0.90 -2.95 6.45
C THR A 123 -2.12 -2.25 7.04
N ASP A 124 -2.81 -2.89 7.98
CA ASP A 124 -3.97 -2.32 8.68
C ASP A 124 -3.60 -1.08 9.49
N GLU A 125 -2.45 -1.06 10.18
CA GLU A 125 -1.95 0.11 10.90
C GLU A 125 -1.81 1.33 9.97
N ILE A 126 -1.25 1.13 8.77
CA ILE A 126 -1.10 2.20 7.77
C ILE A 126 -2.45 2.69 7.27
N GLN A 127 -3.37 1.77 6.96
CA GLN A 127 -4.73 2.10 6.53
C GLN A 127 -5.49 2.86 7.63
N GLY A 128 -5.39 2.40 8.88
CA GLY A 128 -5.98 3.04 10.05
C GLY A 128 -5.42 4.44 10.32
N ALA A 129 -4.11 4.65 10.13
CA ALA A 129 -3.49 5.98 10.23
C ALA A 129 -4.00 6.95 9.16
N CYS A 130 -4.43 6.45 8.00
CA CYS A 130 -5.09 7.22 6.96
C CYS A 130 -6.60 7.45 7.22
N ASN A 131 -7.08 7.03 8.40
CA ASN A 131 -8.41 7.26 8.95
C ASN A 131 -9.56 6.90 8.00
N ASN A 132 -9.86 5.59 7.96
CA ASN A 132 -10.91 4.95 7.16
C ASN A 132 -12.35 5.43 7.42
N GLU A 133 -12.58 6.36 8.36
CA GLU A 133 -13.90 6.92 8.69
C GLU A 133 -14.46 7.91 7.66
N PHE A 134 -13.80 8.07 6.51
CA PHE A 134 -14.15 9.06 5.50
C PHE A 134 -14.57 8.42 4.15
N ASN A 135 -15.62 8.98 3.54
CA ASN A 135 -16.67 8.27 2.76
C ASN A 135 -16.38 7.93 1.28
N ASN A 136 -15.20 8.20 0.72
CA ASN A 136 -14.95 7.92 -0.70
C ASN A 136 -13.48 7.65 -1.08
N ASP A 137 -13.30 7.05 -2.26
CA ASP A 137 -12.02 6.58 -2.78
C ASP A 137 -10.98 7.68 -3.01
N ASN A 138 -11.42 8.87 -3.44
CA ASN A 138 -10.50 9.98 -3.67
C ASN A 138 -9.83 10.45 -2.38
N MET A 139 -10.60 10.57 -1.31
CA MET A 139 -10.04 11.00 -0.03
C MET A 139 -9.11 9.95 0.57
N ARG A 140 -9.43 8.66 0.40
CA ARG A 140 -8.50 7.56 0.76
C ARG A 140 -7.19 7.69 -0.01
N ALA A 141 -7.26 7.90 -1.33
CA ALA A 141 -6.08 8.07 -2.16
C ALA A 141 -5.22 9.27 -1.73
N VAL A 142 -5.81 10.44 -1.45
CA VAL A 142 -5.07 11.63 -0.98
C VAL A 142 -4.33 11.34 0.32
N LYS A 143 -5.00 10.72 1.30
CA LYS A 143 -4.40 10.45 2.61
C LYS A 143 -3.30 9.40 2.55
N LEU A 144 -3.53 8.30 1.83
CA LEU A 144 -2.49 7.28 1.60
C LEU A 144 -1.27 7.88 0.90
N TYR A 145 -1.51 8.66 -0.15
CA TYR A 145 -0.46 9.33 -0.90
C TYR A 145 0.38 10.26 0.00
N ASN A 146 -0.27 11.12 0.79
CA ASN A 146 0.42 12.02 1.71
C ASN A 146 1.15 11.27 2.82
N TYR A 147 0.51 10.28 3.45
CA TYR A 147 1.12 9.47 4.51
C TYR A 147 2.45 8.87 4.02
N ILE A 148 2.43 8.22 2.85
CA ILE A 148 3.63 7.61 2.28
C ILE A 148 4.67 8.67 1.93
N ALA A 149 4.30 9.68 1.13
CA ALA A 149 5.23 10.69 0.63
C ALA A 149 5.89 11.51 1.75
N SER A 150 5.22 11.70 2.89
CA SER A 150 5.78 12.39 4.06
C SER A 150 6.62 11.51 4.98
N SER A 151 6.68 10.20 4.75
CA SER A 151 7.41 9.26 5.62
C SER A 151 8.52 8.47 4.91
N ILE A 152 8.79 8.76 3.63
CA ILE A 152 9.78 8.01 2.84
C ILE A 152 11.17 8.09 3.49
N LYS A 153 11.77 6.91 3.63
CA LYS A 153 13.21 6.74 3.85
C LYS A 153 13.80 5.98 2.66
N VAL A 154 14.88 6.49 2.12
CA VAL A 154 15.57 5.90 0.96
C VAL A 154 16.41 4.72 1.42
N SER A 155 16.26 3.57 0.78
CA SER A 155 17.07 2.39 1.03
C SER A 155 18.28 2.33 0.12
N ASP A 156 19.43 1.94 0.66
CA ASP A 156 20.63 1.59 -0.12
C ASP A 156 20.49 0.21 -0.82
N ASN A 157 19.52 -0.61 -0.41
CA ASN A 157 19.23 -1.89 -1.04
C ASN A 157 18.33 -1.68 -2.27
N SER A 158 18.91 -1.70 -3.46
CA SER A 158 18.15 -1.55 -4.72
C SER A 158 17.18 -2.70 -5.00
N ALA A 159 17.35 -3.87 -4.35
CA ALA A 159 16.49 -5.03 -4.50
C ALA A 159 15.38 -5.11 -3.43
N ILE A 160 15.20 -4.06 -2.62
CA ILE A 160 14.18 -4.03 -1.58
C ILE A 160 12.78 -4.26 -2.14
N THR A 161 12.04 -5.16 -1.50
CA THR A 161 10.72 -5.61 -1.91
C THR A 161 9.60 -4.74 -1.34
N CYS A 162 8.40 -4.86 -1.91
CA CYS A 162 7.20 -4.20 -1.36
C CYS A 162 6.92 -4.67 0.09
N TYR A 163 7.14 -5.95 0.38
CA TYR A 163 7.02 -6.49 1.73
C TYR A 163 7.97 -5.78 2.69
N GLU A 164 9.27 -5.73 2.35
CA GLU A 164 10.26 -5.07 3.20
C GLU A 164 9.93 -3.59 3.39
N THR A 165 9.53 -2.89 2.32
CA THR A 165 9.15 -1.46 2.42
C THR A 165 7.95 -1.22 3.33
N ILE A 166 6.92 -2.07 3.29
CA ILE A 166 5.79 -1.97 4.25
C ILE A 166 6.26 -2.21 5.68
N MET A 167 7.13 -3.21 5.89
CA MET A 167 7.58 -3.58 7.23
C MET A 167 8.55 -2.57 7.85
N THR A 168 9.41 -1.93 7.06
CA THR A 168 10.48 -1.07 7.57
C THR A 168 10.24 0.43 7.34
N GLY A 169 9.39 0.79 6.38
CA GLY A 169 9.26 2.17 5.90
C GLY A 169 10.51 2.68 5.18
N GLU A 170 11.34 1.77 4.64
CA GLU A 170 12.49 2.10 3.78
C GLU A 170 12.28 1.52 2.39
N GLY A 171 12.71 2.23 1.33
CA GLY A 171 12.44 1.77 -0.02
C GLY A 171 13.12 2.57 -1.12
N THR A 172 12.80 2.19 -2.35
CA THR A 172 13.18 2.91 -3.58
C THR A 172 11.92 3.38 -4.30
N THR A 173 12.06 4.19 -5.35
CA THR A 173 10.93 4.55 -6.23
C THR A 173 10.11 3.33 -6.65
N PHE A 174 10.76 2.20 -6.92
CA PHE A 174 10.08 0.97 -7.34
C PHE A 174 9.24 0.35 -6.21
N SER A 175 9.80 0.22 -5.01
CA SER A 175 9.11 -0.44 -3.90
C SER A 175 8.03 0.43 -3.27
N TYR A 176 8.21 1.76 -3.21
CA TYR A 176 7.16 2.69 -2.77
C TYR A 176 6.01 2.79 -3.77
N SER A 177 6.28 2.79 -5.08
CA SER A 177 5.20 2.74 -6.08
C SER A 177 4.41 1.43 -6.00
N LYS A 178 5.08 0.29 -5.74
CA LYS A 178 4.37 -0.98 -5.48
C LYS A 178 3.56 -0.93 -4.18
N MET A 179 4.13 -0.38 -3.10
CA MET A 179 3.44 -0.21 -1.82
C MET A 179 2.19 0.66 -1.97
N PHE A 180 2.29 1.80 -2.67
CA PHE A 180 1.15 2.68 -2.88
C PHE A 180 0.05 2.01 -3.70
N ALA A 181 0.39 1.36 -4.82
CA ALA A 181 -0.57 0.60 -5.62
C ALA A 181 -1.25 -0.51 -4.79
N TYR A 182 -0.46 -1.28 -4.05
CA TYR A 182 -0.97 -2.33 -3.17
C TYR A 182 -1.95 -1.77 -2.12
N LEU A 183 -1.62 -0.67 -1.45
CA LEU A 183 -2.48 -0.06 -0.43
C LEU A 183 -3.76 0.53 -1.01
N LEU A 184 -3.73 1.07 -2.23
CA LEU A 184 -4.95 1.48 -2.94
C LEU A 184 -5.85 0.26 -3.21
N GLN A 185 -5.28 -0.83 -3.72
CA GLN A 185 -6.02 -2.06 -4.03
C GLN A 185 -6.61 -2.71 -2.77
N GLN A 186 -5.96 -2.61 -1.61
CA GLN A 186 -6.52 -3.04 -0.32
C GLN A 186 -7.80 -2.27 0.07
N THR A 187 -8.08 -1.13 -0.57
CA THR A 187 -9.32 -0.35 -0.37
C THR A 187 -10.33 -0.50 -1.50
N GLY A 188 -10.05 -1.37 -2.49
CA GLY A 188 -10.90 -1.58 -3.67
C GLY A 188 -10.63 -0.62 -4.84
N ILE A 189 -9.66 0.29 -4.70
CA ILE A 189 -9.28 1.22 -5.78
C ILE A 189 -8.43 0.48 -6.80
N LYS A 190 -8.87 0.47 -8.07
CA LYS A 190 -8.08 -0.12 -9.16
C LYS A 190 -6.80 0.69 -9.35
N SER A 191 -5.68 0.00 -9.44
CA SER A 191 -4.39 0.64 -9.70
C SER A 191 -3.46 -0.22 -10.53
N TYR A 192 -2.52 0.46 -11.17
CA TYR A 192 -1.58 -0.06 -12.15
C TYR A 192 -0.18 0.41 -11.78
N TYR A 193 0.76 -0.52 -11.76
CA TYR A 193 2.17 -0.24 -11.63
C TYR A 193 2.75 0.12 -13.00
N VAL A 194 3.38 1.29 -13.08
CA VAL A 194 3.87 1.85 -14.34
C VAL A 194 5.38 2.00 -14.26
N LEU A 195 6.09 1.27 -15.11
CA LEU A 195 7.52 1.45 -15.32
C LEU A 195 7.75 2.59 -16.30
N CYS A 196 8.70 3.48 -16.01
CA CYS A 196 9.00 4.61 -16.87
C CYS A 196 10.46 5.07 -16.71
N GLU A 197 10.82 6.08 -17.48
CA GLU A 197 12.12 6.74 -17.42
C GLU A 197 11.95 8.20 -17.02
N ASP A 198 12.90 8.75 -16.27
CA ASP A 198 12.96 10.19 -16.02
C ASP A 198 13.58 10.97 -17.19
N GLU A 199 13.78 12.28 -17.00
CA GLU A 199 14.33 13.15 -18.04
C GLU A 199 15.75 12.74 -18.47
N THR A 200 16.52 12.10 -17.57
CA THR A 200 17.88 11.61 -17.79
C THR A 200 17.92 10.23 -18.44
N GLY A 201 16.78 9.55 -18.54
CA GLY A 201 16.67 8.17 -19.02
C GLY A 201 16.87 7.12 -17.91
N ALA A 202 16.90 7.52 -16.63
CA ALA A 202 17.00 6.58 -15.53
C ALA A 202 15.64 5.92 -15.27
N ALA A 203 15.66 4.59 -15.07
CA ALA A 203 14.46 3.83 -14.81
C ALA A 203 13.86 4.20 -13.44
N LYS A 204 12.54 4.32 -13.39
CA LYS A 204 11.74 4.56 -12.19
C LYS A 204 10.36 3.92 -12.33
N ALA A 205 9.55 4.04 -11.27
CA ALA A 205 8.17 3.60 -11.31
C ALA A 205 7.22 4.64 -10.72
N ILE A 206 6.04 4.75 -11.32
CA ILE A 206 4.91 5.54 -10.83
C ILE A 206 3.68 4.64 -10.75
N VAL A 207 2.57 5.17 -10.27
CA VAL A 207 1.29 4.45 -10.17
C VAL A 207 0.25 5.17 -11.01
N MET A 208 -0.65 4.42 -11.63
CA MET A 208 -1.90 4.95 -12.17
C MET A 208 -3.06 4.34 -11.38
N ALA A 209 -4.11 5.10 -11.07
CA ALA A 209 -5.25 4.58 -10.31
C ALA A 209 -6.57 5.23 -10.70
N GLU A 210 -7.67 4.48 -10.53
CA GLU A 210 -9.04 4.88 -10.90
C GLU A 210 -9.67 5.67 -9.76
N LEU A 211 -9.94 6.96 -10.01
CA LEU A 211 -10.61 7.87 -9.10
C LEU A 211 -11.87 8.40 -9.79
N ASN A 212 -13.05 8.00 -9.30
CA ASN A 212 -14.34 8.33 -9.91
C ASN A 212 -14.38 7.97 -11.41
N GLU A 213 -14.08 6.71 -11.74
CA GLU A 213 -14.12 6.14 -13.10
C GLU A 213 -13.07 6.71 -14.09
N GLU A 214 -12.21 7.62 -13.64
CA GLU A 214 -11.15 8.23 -14.44
C GLU A 214 -9.77 7.83 -13.90
N LEU A 215 -8.81 7.62 -14.78
CA LEU A 215 -7.48 7.15 -14.39
C LEU A 215 -6.48 8.30 -14.32
N TYR A 216 -5.78 8.40 -13.20
CA TYR A 216 -4.76 9.42 -12.98
C TYR A 216 -3.42 8.80 -12.59
N TYR A 217 -2.33 9.49 -12.89
CA TYR A 217 -0.98 9.13 -12.48
C TYR A 217 -0.61 9.74 -11.11
N PHE A 218 0.26 9.05 -10.38
CA PHE A 218 0.72 9.40 -9.06
C PHE A 218 2.21 9.07 -8.91
N ASP A 219 3.00 10.02 -8.38
CA ASP A 219 4.42 9.83 -8.12
C ASP A 219 4.77 10.21 -6.67
N VAL A 220 4.51 9.27 -5.76
CA VAL A 220 4.75 9.43 -4.31
C VAL A 220 6.21 9.73 -3.99
N PHE A 221 7.14 9.16 -4.76
CA PHE A 221 8.56 9.31 -4.52
C PHE A 221 9.05 10.68 -4.98
N LYS A 222 8.59 11.15 -6.15
CA LYS A 222 8.93 12.50 -6.61
C LYS A 222 8.33 13.60 -5.73
N GLU A 223 7.14 13.36 -5.18
CA GLU A 223 6.57 14.27 -4.18
C GLU A 223 7.41 14.36 -2.91
N PHE A 224 7.97 13.23 -2.45
CA PHE A 224 8.91 13.24 -1.35
C PHE A 224 10.18 14.03 -1.71
N GLU A 225 10.81 13.75 -2.85
CA GLU A 225 12.06 14.40 -3.27
C GLU A 225 11.92 15.92 -3.37
N ASP A 226 10.82 16.40 -3.96
CA ASP A 226 10.68 17.82 -4.27
C ASP A 226 9.94 18.60 -3.18
N ASN A 227 9.08 17.95 -2.40
CA ASN A 227 8.15 18.62 -1.49
C ASN A 227 8.04 17.98 -0.09
N GLU A 228 8.77 16.91 0.21
CA GLU A 228 8.67 16.16 1.48
C GLU A 228 7.21 15.74 1.81
N GLY A 229 6.40 15.46 0.78
CA GLY A 229 4.99 15.10 0.93
C GLY A 229 4.01 16.24 1.16
N LYS A 230 4.46 17.51 1.17
CA LYS A 230 3.64 18.64 1.66
C LYS A 230 2.68 19.25 0.65
N ASN A 231 2.87 19.06 -0.65
CA ASN A 231 2.21 19.89 -1.67
C ASN A 231 1.23 19.12 -2.56
N LEU A 232 1.28 17.78 -2.61
CA LEU A 232 0.48 16.94 -3.52
C LEU A 232 0.73 17.25 -5.02
N LYS A 233 1.90 17.84 -5.34
CA LYS A 233 2.23 18.31 -6.69
C LYS A 233 2.23 17.19 -7.73
N TYR A 234 2.48 15.95 -7.32
CA TYR A 234 2.48 14.78 -8.21
C TYR A 234 1.29 13.83 -7.98
N PHE A 235 0.21 14.34 -7.37
CA PHE A 235 -1.04 13.62 -7.21
C PHE A 235 -2.00 13.91 -8.38
N GLY A 236 -2.66 12.88 -8.91
CA GLY A 236 -3.78 13.05 -9.83
C GLY A 236 -3.38 13.60 -11.20
N MET A 237 -2.28 13.11 -11.78
CA MET A 237 -1.67 13.64 -13.01
C MET A 237 -2.27 13.03 -14.28
N THR A 238 -2.32 13.81 -15.35
CA THR A 238 -2.60 13.32 -16.71
C THR A 238 -1.31 12.86 -17.41
N SER A 239 -1.45 12.23 -18.57
CA SER A 239 -0.38 11.92 -19.52
C SER A 239 0.37 13.17 -19.96
N GLU A 240 -0.30 14.32 -20.05
CA GLU A 240 0.35 15.60 -20.38
C GLU A 240 1.18 16.11 -19.22
N ASP A 241 0.68 16.00 -17.99
CA ASP A 241 1.42 16.36 -16.77
C ASP A 241 2.71 15.56 -16.67
N ILE A 242 2.64 14.23 -16.79
CA ILE A 242 3.83 13.38 -16.62
C ILE A 242 4.90 13.66 -17.68
N LYS A 243 4.49 13.95 -18.93
CA LYS A 243 5.40 14.37 -19.99
C LYS A 243 6.02 15.73 -19.68
N ALA A 244 5.22 16.68 -19.18
CA ALA A 244 5.67 18.04 -18.90
C ALA A 244 6.75 18.11 -17.81
N TYR A 245 6.73 17.23 -16.81
CA TYR A 245 7.79 17.17 -15.79
C TYR A 245 8.91 16.16 -16.10
N GLY A 246 8.88 15.51 -17.27
CA GLY A 246 10.02 14.80 -17.83
C GLY A 246 9.92 13.27 -17.87
N ILE A 247 8.77 12.67 -17.54
CA ILE A 247 8.58 11.22 -17.65
C ILE A 247 8.50 10.80 -19.12
N LYS A 248 9.22 9.72 -19.45
CA LYS A 248 9.29 9.08 -20.76
C LYS A 248 8.93 7.59 -20.65
N ASN A 249 8.57 7.00 -21.78
CA ASN A 249 8.46 5.54 -21.95
C ASN A 249 7.63 4.85 -20.85
N ALA A 250 6.46 5.39 -20.52
CA ALA A 250 5.53 4.77 -19.57
C ALA A 250 4.99 3.45 -20.13
N VAL A 251 5.26 2.35 -19.43
CA VAL A 251 4.90 0.97 -19.81
C VAL A 251 4.21 0.27 -18.63
N PHE A 252 3.10 -0.39 -18.94
CA PHE A 252 2.33 -1.22 -18.03
C PHE A 252 2.83 -2.66 -18.09
N ILE A 253 2.68 -3.43 -17.01
CA ILE A 253 3.20 -4.80 -16.91
C ILE A 253 2.69 -5.70 -18.05
N ASN A 254 1.45 -5.51 -18.51
CA ASN A 254 0.85 -6.25 -19.64
C ASN A 254 0.94 -5.53 -21.00
N SER A 255 1.64 -4.39 -21.07
CA SER A 255 1.77 -3.51 -22.24
C SER A 255 0.47 -2.91 -22.81
N GLN A 256 -0.69 -3.03 -22.14
CA GLN A 256 -1.91 -2.34 -22.55
C GLN A 256 -1.98 -0.99 -21.84
N PRO A 257 -1.87 0.13 -22.57
CA PRO A 257 -2.03 1.44 -21.96
C PRO A 257 -3.48 1.62 -21.51
N ALA A 258 -3.67 1.97 -20.24
CA ALA A 258 -4.96 2.46 -19.79
C ALA A 258 -5.09 3.93 -20.22
N SER A 259 -6.24 4.32 -20.77
CA SER A 259 -6.49 5.71 -21.15
C SER A 259 -6.62 6.55 -19.88
N ASP A 260 -5.78 7.57 -19.75
CA ASP A 260 -5.85 8.51 -18.63
C ASP A 260 -7.01 9.49 -18.77
N ALA A 261 -7.29 10.17 -17.67
CA ALA A 261 -8.32 11.17 -17.59
C ALA A 261 -8.07 12.32 -18.56
N SER A 262 -9.10 12.69 -19.31
CA SER A 262 -9.08 13.95 -20.07
C SER A 262 -9.38 15.17 -19.19
N ALA A 263 -9.91 14.96 -17.98
CA ALA A 263 -10.34 16.00 -17.08
C ALA A 263 -9.19 16.51 -16.20
N LEU A 264 -8.97 17.82 -16.23
CA LEU A 264 -7.98 18.56 -15.43
C LEU A 264 -8.39 18.74 -13.95
N ARG A 265 -9.08 17.74 -13.38
CA ARG A 265 -9.69 17.80 -12.04
C ARG A 265 -8.70 18.23 -10.96
N PHE A 266 -7.49 17.70 -11.02
CA PHE A 266 -6.43 17.91 -10.02
C PHE A 266 -5.33 18.89 -10.49
N GLU A 267 -5.53 19.62 -11.59
CA GLU A 267 -4.51 20.50 -12.17
C GLU A 267 -4.04 21.60 -11.19
N ALA A 268 -4.95 22.09 -10.33
CA ALA A 268 -4.60 23.08 -9.31
C ALA A 268 -3.47 22.60 -8.37
N LEU A 269 -3.29 21.29 -8.21
CA LEU A 269 -2.23 20.71 -7.37
C LEU A 269 -0.82 20.97 -7.92
N ARG A 270 -0.65 21.19 -9.24
CA ARG A 270 0.67 21.46 -9.84
C ARG A 270 1.32 22.74 -9.29
N ASN A 271 0.50 23.67 -8.79
CA ASN A 271 0.92 24.92 -8.18
C ASN A 271 0.49 25.02 -6.70
N CYS A 272 0.27 23.88 -6.03
CA CYS A 272 -0.12 23.87 -4.63
C CYS A 272 1.01 24.40 -3.73
N LYS A 273 0.64 25.27 -2.79
CA LYS A 273 1.49 25.79 -1.71
C LYS A 273 1.07 25.23 -0.36
N LYS A 274 -0.23 24.99 -0.18
CA LYS A 274 -0.84 24.44 1.03
C LYS A 274 -2.15 23.76 0.64
N TRP A 275 -2.51 22.69 1.34
CA TRP A 275 -3.80 22.04 1.19
C TRP A 275 -4.39 21.65 2.54
N GLU A 276 -5.71 21.50 2.55
CA GLU A 276 -6.50 21.03 3.70
C GLU A 276 -7.61 20.10 3.20
N LEU A 277 -7.98 19.11 4.01
CA LEU A 277 -9.15 18.26 3.76
C LEU A 277 -10.31 18.73 4.62
N ASP A 278 -11.47 18.88 4.02
CA ASP A 278 -12.74 19.23 4.67
C ASP A 278 -13.84 18.29 4.20
N GLU A 279 -14.23 17.32 5.04
CA GLU A 279 -15.23 16.25 4.85
C GLU A 279 -15.27 15.57 3.47
N GLU A 280 -15.61 16.28 2.39
CA GLU A 280 -15.70 15.78 1.01
C GLU A 280 -14.88 16.63 0.02
N ASN A 281 -14.02 17.53 0.51
CA ASN A 281 -13.33 18.52 -0.31
C ASN A 281 -11.83 18.58 -0.02
N LEU A 282 -11.08 18.84 -1.08
CA LEU A 282 -9.69 19.25 -1.02
C LEU A 282 -9.60 20.76 -1.30
N LEU A 283 -9.24 21.52 -0.26
CA LEU A 283 -8.98 22.95 -0.36
C LEU A 283 -7.51 23.16 -0.67
N ILE A 284 -7.21 23.90 -1.74
CA ILE A 284 -5.86 24.13 -2.24
C ILE A 284 -5.61 25.63 -2.23
N THR A 285 -4.56 26.05 -1.53
CA THR A 285 -3.98 27.38 -1.70
C THR A 285 -2.84 27.27 -2.70
N LYS A 286 -2.94 27.96 -3.83
CA LYS A 286 -1.92 28.00 -4.88
C LYS A 286 -0.78 28.97 -4.52
N GLN A 287 0.30 28.93 -5.29
CA GLN A 287 1.46 29.82 -5.12
C GLN A 287 1.13 31.32 -5.26
N ASP A 288 0.10 31.66 -6.02
CA ASP A 288 -0.44 33.01 -6.20
C ASP A 288 -1.49 33.40 -5.15
N ASP A 289 -1.62 32.60 -4.09
CA ASP A 289 -2.60 32.73 -3.00
C ASP A 289 -4.07 32.59 -3.44
N GLU A 290 -4.33 32.13 -4.66
CA GLU A 290 -5.67 31.68 -5.09
C GLU A 290 -6.09 30.43 -4.30
N ILE A 291 -7.35 30.39 -3.87
CA ILE A 291 -7.95 29.22 -3.21
C ILE A 291 -8.86 28.51 -4.20
N VAL A 292 -8.59 27.22 -4.43
CA VAL A 292 -9.38 26.32 -5.27
C VAL A 292 -9.93 25.19 -4.40
N GLN A 293 -11.19 24.83 -4.62
CA GLN A 293 -11.83 23.69 -3.98
C GLN A 293 -12.06 22.59 -5.02
N ILE A 294 -11.63 21.37 -4.70
CA ILE A 294 -11.91 20.16 -5.48
C ILE A 294 -12.83 19.27 -4.64
N ALA A 295 -14.02 18.97 -5.15
CA ALA A 295 -14.85 17.91 -4.56
C ALA A 295 -14.16 16.56 -4.76
N LEU A 296 -14.10 15.74 -3.71
CA LEU A 296 -13.50 14.40 -3.70
C LEU A 296 -14.58 13.34 -3.87
#